data_AF-A0A7Y4QBK6-F1
#
_entry.id   AF-A0A7Y4QBK6-F1
#
_cell.length_a   1.000
_cell.length_b   1.000
_cell.length_c   1.000
_cell.angle_alpha   90.00
_cell.angle_beta   90.00
_cell.angle_gamma   90.00
#
_symmetry.space_group_name_H-M   'P 1'
#
loop_
_entity.id
_entity.type
_entity.pdbx_description
1 polymer ?
#
loop_
_entity_poly.entity_id
_entity_poly.type
_entity_poly.pdbx_seq_one_letter_code
_entity_poly.pdbx_strand_id
1 'polypeptide(L)' 'MKILIDENIDIRFKNLFSNSSYEVYTVRDMQWNGIKNGTLLGLLKEHSFNCWIVVDKNIPYQQNISKLP' A
#
# COMPACT_ATOMS: atom_id res chain seq x y z
N MET A 1 9.27 2.36 -10.03
CA MET A 1 8.12 2.82 -9.22
C MET A 1 7.93 1.85 -8.07
N LYS A 2 7.56 2.34 -6.89
CA LYS A 2 7.41 1.55 -5.68
C LYS A 2 5.93 1.34 -5.34
N ILE A 3 5.52 0.08 -5.19
CA ILE A 3 4.13 -0.33 -5.01
C ILE A 3 3.99 -1.04 -3.67
N LEU A 4 3.00 -0.64 -2.88
CA LEU A 4 2.60 -1.37 -1.68
C LEU A 4 1.33 -2.18 -1.96
N ILE A 5 1.33 -3.45 -1.58
CA ILE A 5 0.16 -4.33 -1.59
C ILE A 5 -0.36 -4.47 -0.16
N ASP A 6 -1.66 -4.26 0.00
CA ASP A 6 -2.35 -4.32 1.30
C ASP A 6 -2.43 -5.75 1.89
N GLU A 7 -2.67 -5.84 3.20
CA GLU A 7 -2.69 -7.10 3.95
C GLU A 7 -3.88 -8.03 3.59
N ASN A 8 -4.91 -7.47 2.95
CA ASN A 8 -6.07 -8.19 2.42
C ASN A 8 -5.82 -8.89 1.08
N ILE A 9 -4.64 -8.73 0.48
CA ILE A 9 -4.23 -9.38 -0.77
C ILE A 9 -3.22 -10.49 -0.48
N ASP A 10 -3.33 -11.61 -1.20
CA ASP A 10 -2.39 -12.71 -1.09
C ASP A 10 -0.96 -12.27 -1.45
N ILE A 11 0.02 -12.63 -0.63
CA ILE A 11 1.43 -12.26 -0.82
C ILE A 11 1.99 -12.70 -2.19
N ARG A 12 1.44 -13.78 -2.78
CA ARG A 12 1.83 -14.27 -4.11
C ARG A 12 1.44 -13.32 -5.23
N PHE A 13 0.54 -12.36 -4.99
CA PHE A 13 0.16 -11.34 -5.97
C PHE A 13 1.37 -10.50 -6.42
N LYS A 14 2.39 -10.34 -5.56
CA LYS A 14 3.64 -9.67 -5.92
C LYS A 14 4.35 -10.35 -7.11
N ASN A 15 4.18 -11.66 -7.26
CA ASN A 15 4.82 -12.44 -8.34
C ASN A 15 4.30 -12.07 -9.74
N LEU A 16 3.12 -11.45 -9.83
CA LEU A 16 2.60 -10.94 -11.10
C LEU A 16 3.45 -9.78 -11.65
N PHE A 17 4.20 -9.11 -10.78
CA PHE A 17 5.08 -8.01 -11.13
C PHE A 17 6.54 -8.46 -11.34
N SER A 18 6.85 -9.76 -11.22
CA SER A 18 8.23 -10.28 -11.33
C SER A 18 8.93 -9.94 -12.64
N ASN A 19 8.18 -9.73 -13.72
CA ASN A 19 8.71 -9.37 -15.04
C ASN A 19 8.69 -7.85 -15.31
N SER A 20 8.42 -7.04 -14.28
CA SER A 20 8.33 -5.58 -14.38
C SER A 20 9.49 -4.89 -13.66
N SER A 21 9.74 -3.62 -13.96
CA SER A 21 10.71 -2.77 -13.25
C SER A 21 10.14 -2.15 -11.96
N TYR A 22 9.03 -2.67 -11.46
CA TYR A 22 8.40 -2.17 -10.23
C TYR A 22 8.99 -2.84 -9.00
N GLU A 23 9.27 -2.03 -7.97
CA GLU A 23 9.60 -2.55 -6.66
C GLU A 23 8.31 -2.76 -5.88
N VAL A 24 7.97 -4.01 -5.61
CA VAL A 24 6.70 -4.37 -4.99
C VAL A 24 6.93 -4.93 -3.59
N TYR A 25 6.28 -4.31 -2.62
CA TYR A 25 6.31 -4.69 -1.21
C TYR A 25 4.89 -4.99 -0.75
N THR A 26 4.74 -5.90 0.20
CA THR A 26 3.48 -6.08 0.93
C THR A 26 3.52 -5.37 2.28
N VAL A 27 2.36 -5.06 2.85
CA VAL A 27 2.24 -4.61 4.25
C VAL A 27 2.96 -5.57 5.21
N ARG A 28 2.95 -6.88 4.90
CA ARG A 28 3.70 -7.91 5.65
C ARG A 28 5.21 -7.76 5.52
N ASP A 29 5.72 -7.56 4.30
CA ASP A 29 7.16 -7.36 4.06
C ASP A 29 7.68 -6.12 4.81
N MET A 30 6.86 -5.07 4.89
CA MET A 30 7.17 -3.83 5.61
C MET A 30 6.92 -3.90 7.13
N GLN A 31 6.39 -5.02 7.64
CA GLN A 31 5.96 -5.18 9.04
C GLN A 31 4.91 -4.15 9.50
N TRP A 32 4.03 -3.71 8.58
CA TRP A 32 3.00 -2.69 8.83
C TRP A 32 1.62 -3.28 9.11
N ASN A 33 1.53 -4.57 9.45
CA ASN A 33 0.25 -5.24 9.66
C ASN A 33 -0.55 -4.59 10.80
N GLY A 34 -1.85 -4.40 10.59
CA GLY A 34 -2.77 -3.80 11.57
C GLY A 34 -2.58 -2.30 11.82
N ILE A 35 -1.71 -1.62 11.04
CA ILE A 35 -1.63 -0.15 11.05
C ILE A 35 -2.88 0.43 10.39
N LYS A 36 -3.45 1.48 10.98
CA LYS A 36 -4.62 2.17 10.41
C LYS A 36 -4.30 2.75 9.03
N ASN A 37 -5.25 2.66 8.10
CA ASN A 37 -5.15 3.17 6.73
C ASN A 37 -4.61 4.62 6.63
N GLY A 38 -5.03 5.51 7.54
CA GLY A 38 -4.57 6.90 7.54
C GLY A 38 -3.09 7.05 7.90
N THR A 39 -2.59 6.23 8.83
CA THR A 39 -1.17 6.16 9.17
C THR A 39 -0.38 5.52 8.02
N LEU A 40 -0.95 4.50 7.38
CA LEU A 40 -0.34 3.83 6.23
C LEU A 40 -0.08 4.79 5.07
N LEU A 41 -0.99 5.74 4.81
CA LEU A 41 -0.81 6.79 3.81
C LEU A 41 0.37 7.73 4.11
N GLY A 42 0.60 8.05 5.38
CA GLY A 42 1.79 8.78 5.81
C GLY A 42 3.06 7.98 5.53
N LEU A 43 3.07 6.69 5.89
CA LEU A 43 4.21 5.79 5.65
C LEU A 43 4.48 5.60 4.15
N LEU A 44 3.44 5.52 3.33
CA LEU A 44 3.57 5.47 1.87
C LEU A 44 4.35 6.70 1.35
N LYS A 45 4.00 7.91 1.81
CA LYS A 45 4.71 9.13 1.44
C LYS A 45 6.14 9.13 1.97
N GLU A 46 6.35 8.82 3.24
CA GLU A 46 7.66 8.79 3.90
C GLU A 46 8.64 7.84 3.19
N HIS A 47 8.16 6.65 2.82
CA HIS A 47 8.96 5.63 2.14
C HIS A 47 8.91 5.71 0.61
N SER A 48 8.43 6.83 0.06
CA SER A 48 8.39 7.13 -1.38
C SER A 48 7.65 6.08 -2.23
N PHE A 49 6.57 5.52 -1.71
CA PHE A 49 5.67 4.68 -2.48
C PHE A 49 4.85 5.51 -3.47
N ASN A 50 4.76 5.03 -4.69
CA ASN A 50 4.02 5.68 -5.77
C ASN A 50 2.60 5.14 -5.92
N CYS A 51 2.35 3.90 -5.48
CA CYS A 51 1.07 3.23 -5.62
C CYS A 51 0.77 2.37 -4.41
N TRP A 52 -0.50 2.33 -4.02
CA TRP A 52 -1.03 1.43 -3.01
C TRP A 52 -2.19 0.64 -3.61
N ILE A 53 -2.05 -0.68 -3.61
CA ILE A 53 -3.06 -1.62 -4.11
C ILE A 53 -3.85 -2.14 -2.90
N VAL A 54 -5.13 -1.82 -2.88
CA VAL A 54 -6.10 -2.19 -1.84
C VAL A 54 -7.34 -2.81 -2.48
N VAL A 55 -8.00 -3.72 -1.76
CA VAL A 55 -9.33 -4.24 -2.15
C VAL A 55 -10.46 -3.45 -1.49
N ASP A 56 -10.22 -2.85 -0.32
CA ASP A 56 -11.22 -2.08 0.40
C ASP A 56 -11.60 -0.79 -0.34
N LYS A 57 -12.81 -0.76 -0.89
CA LYS A 57 -13.38 0.40 -1.60
C LYS A 57 -13.73 1.55 -0.67
N ASN A 58 -13.74 1.34 0.65
CA ASN A 58 -14.08 2.38 1.61
C ASN A 58 -12.90 3.29 1.94
N ILE A 59 -11.67 2.93 1.54
CA ILE A 59 -10.45 3.70 1.80
C ILE A 59 -10.59 5.20 1.47
N PRO A 60 -11.10 5.60 0.28
CA PRO A 60 -11.26 7.03 -0.05
C PRO A 60 -12.26 7.75 0.84
N TYR A 61 -13.27 7.04 1.37
CA TYR A 61 -14.33 7.60 2.21
C TYR A 61 -13.95 7.62 3.70
N GLN A 62 -13.01 6.77 4.12
CA GLN A 62 -12.47 6.74 5.49
C GLN A 62 -11.42 7.82 5.75
N GLN A 63 -10.86 8.40 4.69
CA GLN A 63 -9.80 9.40 4.78
C GLN A 63 -10.33 10.79 4.49
N ASN A 64 -9.89 11.75 5.28
CA ASN A 64 -10.15 13.14 4.93
C ASN A 64 -9.19 13.52 3.80
N ILE A 65 -9.68 13.53 2.56
CA ILE A 65 -8.90 13.82 1.35
C ILE A 65 -8.14 15.14 1.47
N SER A 66 -8.71 16.14 2.15
CA SER A 66 -8.06 17.44 2.37
C SER A 66 -6.86 17.40 3.33
N LYS A 67 -6.69 16.30 4.07
CA LYS A 67 -5.53 16.04 4.94
C LYS A 67 -4.56 15.04 4.34
N LEU A 68 -4.81 14.55 3.13
CA LEU A 68 -3.85 13.72 2.44
C LEU A 68 -2.64 14.58 2.05
N PRO A 69 -1.42 14.11 2.33
CA PRO A 69 -0.22 14.90 2.21
C PRO A 69 0.27 15.06 0.76
#